data_AF-A0AAN7AYL9-F1
#
_entry.id   AF-A0AAN7AYL9-F1
#
_cell.length_a   1.000
_cell.length_b   1.000
_cell.length_c   1.000
_cell.angle_alpha   90.00
_cell.angle_beta   90.00
_cell.angle_gamma   90.00
#
_symmetry.space_group_name_H-M   'P 1'
#
loop_
_entity.id
_entity.type
_entity.pdbx_description
1 polymer ?
#
loop_
_entity_poly.entity_id
_entity_poly.type
_entity_poly.pdbx_seq_one_letter_code
_entity_poly.pdbx_strand_id
1 'polypeptide(L)'
;MERINKQEPSHRELANQVLSWITCARRPLTTTELSHALTVEPGDSELDEGDLTKVGDVVVVCAGLVTVDEESDIIRLVHYTTQEYFQKTQARWFPTAEQDISTICITCLSFSEFETGPCETDDNFEQRLQNNPLYDYAARNWGRHARQTAISPEEVDRFLMFLTSPTLIEASSQALLVAKRWSGHSNYSQEFPRGMTGVHVAVYFGVGEAVAELLAAGADVNAKEDHGGTPLHGASGNGHDSVVQQLLAAGADVNAKANDGETPLHGASSSGHDRLVQQLLQAGTKMVV
;
A
#
# COMPACT_ATOMS: atom_id res chain seq x y z
N MET A 1 -2.57 -27.88 6.47
CA MET A 1 -1.74 -28.12 5.26
C MET A 1 -1.92 -29.51 4.67
N GLU A 2 -1.68 -30.64 5.38
CA GLU A 2 -1.84 -31.97 4.76
C GLU A 2 -3.21 -32.24 4.14
N ARG A 3 -4.30 -31.80 4.79
CA ARG A 3 -5.67 -31.94 4.24
C ARG A 3 -5.85 -31.12 2.95
N ILE A 4 -5.34 -29.90 2.93
CA ILE A 4 -5.38 -28.99 1.76
C ILE A 4 -4.56 -29.60 0.60
N ASN A 5 -3.38 -30.14 0.89
CA ASN A 5 -2.52 -30.73 -0.14
C ASN A 5 -3.12 -31.97 -0.83
N LYS A 6 -4.12 -32.61 -0.22
CA LYS A 6 -4.85 -33.76 -0.76
C LYS A 6 -6.10 -33.37 -1.56
N GLN A 7 -6.47 -32.09 -1.60
CA GLN A 7 -7.59 -31.61 -2.41
C GLN A 7 -7.23 -31.58 -3.89
N GLU A 8 -8.26 -31.46 -4.74
CA GLU A 8 -8.09 -31.17 -6.17
C GLU A 8 -7.27 -29.89 -6.38
N PRO A 9 -6.52 -29.77 -7.50
CA PRO A 9 -5.58 -28.68 -7.71
C PRO A 9 -6.16 -27.27 -7.53
N SER A 10 -7.36 -27.01 -8.07
CA SER A 10 -8.03 -25.70 -7.98
C SER A 10 -8.43 -25.35 -6.54
N HIS A 11 -8.99 -26.29 -5.79
CA HIS A 11 -9.32 -26.06 -4.37
C HIS A 11 -8.07 -25.84 -3.53
N ARG A 12 -7.00 -26.57 -3.82
CA ARG A 12 -5.71 -26.40 -3.13
C ARG A 12 -5.10 -25.02 -3.40
N GLU A 13 -5.17 -24.55 -4.65
CA GLU A 13 -4.70 -23.24 -5.05
C GLU A 13 -5.48 -22.12 -4.34
N LEU A 14 -6.81 -22.18 -4.40
CA LEU A 14 -7.68 -21.24 -3.70
C LEU A 14 -7.44 -21.24 -2.18
N ALA A 15 -7.31 -22.42 -1.57
CA ALA A 15 -7.02 -22.53 -0.14
C ALA A 15 -5.67 -21.89 0.24
N ASN A 16 -4.65 -22.01 -0.62
CA ASN A 16 -3.37 -21.37 -0.40
C ASN A 16 -3.45 -19.85 -0.56
N GLN A 17 -4.18 -19.35 -1.55
CA GLN A 17 -4.41 -17.90 -1.72
C GLN A 17 -5.14 -17.32 -0.49
N VAL A 18 -6.22 -17.97 -0.03
CA VAL A 18 -6.96 -17.56 1.16
C VAL A 18 -6.04 -17.50 2.39
N LEU A 19 -5.28 -18.57 2.65
CA LEU A 19 -4.41 -18.63 3.82
C LEU A 19 -3.26 -17.64 3.73
N SER A 20 -2.74 -17.38 2.52
CA SER A 20 -1.74 -16.34 2.26
C SER A 20 -2.26 -14.97 2.67
N TRP A 21 -3.44 -14.58 2.17
CA TRP A 21 -4.08 -13.31 2.53
C TRP A 21 -4.36 -13.18 4.03
N ILE A 22 -4.98 -14.19 4.66
CA ILE A 22 -5.31 -14.16 6.09
C ILE A 22 -4.04 -14.07 6.96
N THR A 23 -2.94 -14.70 6.52
CA THR A 23 -1.68 -14.75 7.29
C THR A 23 -0.87 -13.46 7.11
N CYS A 24 -0.77 -12.96 5.89
CA CYS A 24 0.18 -11.91 5.52
C CYS A 24 -0.45 -10.51 5.47
N ALA A 25 -1.78 -10.39 5.45
CA ALA A 25 -2.45 -9.09 5.46
C ALA A 25 -2.07 -8.25 6.68
N ARG A 26 -1.97 -6.93 6.51
CA ARG A 26 -1.56 -5.98 7.55
C ARG A 26 -2.65 -5.69 8.58
N ARG A 27 -3.87 -6.09 8.28
CA ARG A 27 -5.02 -6.12 9.19
C ARG A 27 -5.93 -7.28 8.82
N PRO A 28 -6.81 -7.74 9.74
CA PRO A 28 -7.88 -8.65 9.37
C PRO A 28 -8.72 -8.07 8.22
N LEU A 29 -9.13 -8.95 7.31
CA LEU A 29 -9.98 -8.63 6.17
C LEU A 29 -11.42 -9.07 6.44
N THR A 30 -12.37 -8.33 5.90
CA THR A 30 -13.74 -8.82 5.77
C THR A 30 -13.82 -9.90 4.69
N THR A 31 -14.89 -10.67 4.70
CA THR A 31 -15.13 -11.69 3.66
C THR A 31 -15.27 -11.07 2.27
N THR A 32 -15.85 -9.88 2.16
CA THR A 32 -15.98 -9.15 0.88
C THR A 32 -14.63 -8.63 0.38
N GLU A 33 -13.80 -8.07 1.28
CA GLU A 33 -12.43 -7.65 0.94
C GLU A 33 -11.60 -8.82 0.42
N LEU A 34 -11.67 -9.97 1.11
CA LEU A 34 -10.96 -11.17 0.67
C LEU A 34 -11.51 -11.69 -0.66
N SER A 35 -12.84 -11.70 -0.84
CA SER A 35 -13.46 -12.13 -2.10
C SER A 35 -12.97 -11.29 -3.28
N HIS A 36 -12.94 -9.96 -3.15
CA HIS A 36 -12.36 -9.07 -4.15
C HIS A 36 -10.89 -9.41 -4.39
N ALA A 37 -10.09 -9.54 -3.32
CA ALA A 37 -8.67 -9.85 -3.42
C ALA A 37 -8.36 -11.19 -4.12
N LEU A 38 -9.26 -12.17 -4.05
CA LEU A 38 -9.12 -13.47 -4.71
C LEU A 38 -9.64 -13.46 -6.16
N THR A 39 -10.37 -12.42 -6.56
CA THR A 39 -10.97 -12.29 -7.90
C THR A 39 -10.14 -11.40 -8.81
N VAL A 40 -9.39 -10.44 -8.25
CA VAL A 40 -8.51 -9.56 -9.04
C VAL A 40 -7.30 -10.33 -9.56
N GLU A 41 -7.15 -10.35 -10.89
CA GLU A 41 -6.03 -10.95 -11.58
C GLU A 41 -5.06 -9.89 -12.13
N PRO A 42 -3.74 -10.15 -12.16
CA PRO A 42 -2.78 -9.18 -12.68
C PRO A 42 -3.05 -8.81 -14.16
N GLY A 43 -3.39 -7.54 -14.40
CA GLY A 43 -3.69 -7.02 -15.74
C GLY A 43 -5.15 -6.62 -15.95
N ASP A 44 -6.03 -6.90 -14.99
CA ASP A 44 -7.41 -6.43 -15.01
C ASP A 44 -7.49 -4.90 -15.00
N SER A 45 -8.43 -4.36 -15.79
CA SER A 45 -8.75 -2.93 -15.83
C SER A 45 -9.99 -2.57 -15.00
N GLU A 46 -10.76 -3.56 -14.58
CA GLU A 46 -11.98 -3.46 -13.77
C GLU A 46 -12.21 -4.80 -13.06
N LEU A 47 -13.03 -4.80 -12.00
CA LEU A 47 -13.40 -6.02 -11.29
C LEU A 47 -14.54 -6.74 -12.02
N ASP A 48 -14.36 -8.03 -12.33
CA ASP A 48 -15.47 -8.88 -12.79
C ASP A 48 -16.33 -9.34 -11.60
N GLU A 49 -17.39 -8.58 -11.30
CA GLU A 49 -18.35 -8.93 -10.24
C GLU A 49 -19.03 -10.30 -10.45
N GLY A 50 -19.04 -10.82 -11.69
CA GLY A 50 -19.63 -12.11 -12.04
C GLY A 50 -18.84 -13.32 -11.55
N ASP A 51 -17.54 -13.15 -11.29
CA ASP A 51 -16.63 -14.22 -10.86
C ASP A 51 -16.20 -14.11 -9.38
N LEU A 52 -16.92 -13.30 -8.60
CA LEU A 52 -16.60 -13.11 -7.18
C LEU A 52 -16.58 -14.44 -6.42
N THR A 53 -15.42 -14.73 -5.83
CA THR A 53 -15.22 -15.92 -5.03
C THR A 53 -16.20 -15.93 -3.84
N LYS A 54 -17.03 -16.97 -3.74
CA LYS A 54 -18.04 -17.06 -2.67
C LYS A 54 -17.39 -17.43 -1.34
N VAL A 55 -17.83 -16.76 -0.28
CA VAL A 55 -17.37 -17.00 1.10
C VAL A 55 -17.55 -18.46 1.53
N GLY A 56 -18.64 -19.10 1.09
CA GLY A 56 -18.87 -20.52 1.36
C GLY A 56 -17.77 -21.42 0.81
N ASP A 57 -17.28 -21.12 -0.40
CA ASP A 57 -16.21 -21.89 -1.05
C ASP A 57 -14.88 -21.69 -0.29
N VAL A 58 -14.57 -20.46 0.11
CA VAL A 58 -13.40 -20.10 0.93
C VAL A 58 -13.30 -20.93 2.21
N VAL A 59 -14.40 -21.04 2.97
CA VAL A 59 -14.43 -21.80 4.23
C VAL A 59 -14.25 -23.29 3.98
N VAL A 60 -14.88 -23.83 2.93
CA VAL A 60 -14.82 -25.25 2.57
C VAL A 60 -13.41 -25.65 2.14
N VAL A 61 -12.77 -24.90 1.23
CA VAL A 61 -11.43 -25.25 0.72
C VAL A 61 -10.36 -25.15 1.79
N CYS A 62 -10.53 -24.28 2.79
CA CYS A 62 -9.59 -24.14 3.90
C CYS A 62 -9.65 -25.28 4.94
N ALA A 63 -10.48 -26.29 4.74
CA ALA A 63 -10.52 -27.53 5.53
C ALA A 63 -10.64 -27.31 7.06
N GLY A 64 -11.42 -26.30 7.46
CA GLY A 64 -11.65 -25.94 8.87
C GLY A 64 -10.52 -25.16 9.53
N LEU A 65 -9.59 -24.57 8.78
CA LEU A 65 -8.56 -23.67 9.31
C LEU A 65 -9.04 -22.23 9.49
N VAL A 66 -10.11 -21.84 8.81
CA VAL A 66 -10.65 -20.48 8.83
C VAL A 66 -12.08 -20.48 9.37
N THR A 67 -12.47 -19.35 9.98
CA THR A 67 -13.81 -19.04 10.43
C THR A 67 -14.15 -17.61 10.04
N VAL A 68 -15.44 -17.35 9.87
CA VAL A 68 -15.99 -16.00 9.68
C VAL A 68 -16.65 -15.58 10.99
N ASP A 69 -16.39 -14.34 11.40
CA ASP A 69 -17.05 -13.72 12.54
C ASP A 69 -18.42 -13.18 12.13
N GLU A 70 -19.49 -13.58 12.81
CA GLU A 70 -20.88 -13.26 12.41
C GLU A 70 -21.25 -11.78 12.60
N GLU A 71 -20.57 -11.06 13.49
CA GLU A 71 -20.88 -9.65 13.75
C GLU A 71 -20.08 -8.70 12.86
N SER A 72 -18.82 -9.03 12.59
CA SER A 72 -17.89 -8.15 11.88
C SER A 72 -17.59 -8.58 10.44
N ASP A 73 -18.09 -9.73 10.01
CA ASP A 73 -17.74 -10.37 8.73
C ASP A 73 -16.25 -10.60 8.51
N ILE A 74 -15.44 -10.56 9.58
CA ILE A 74 -13.99 -10.75 9.52
C ILE A 74 -13.68 -12.24 9.35
N ILE A 75 -12.88 -12.57 8.33
CA ILE A 75 -12.34 -13.92 8.16
C ILE A 75 -11.00 -14.06 8.87
N ARG A 76 -10.85 -15.12 9.66
CA ARG A 76 -9.66 -15.36 10.50
C ARG A 76 -9.36 -16.83 10.67
N LEU A 77 -8.14 -17.14 11.13
CA LEU A 77 -7.77 -18.50 11.53
C LEU A 77 -8.56 -18.91 12.78
N VAL A 78 -9.05 -20.16 12.80
CA VAL A 78 -9.98 -20.67 13.84
C VAL A 78 -9.37 -20.63 15.25
N HIS A 79 -8.07 -20.86 15.37
CA HIS A 79 -7.43 -20.98 16.68
C HIS A 79 -6.16 -20.13 16.76
N TYR A 80 -5.92 -19.54 17.93
CA TYR A 80 -4.76 -18.66 18.15
C TYR A 80 -3.43 -19.39 17.90
N THR A 81 -3.32 -20.68 18.24
CA THR A 81 -2.11 -21.46 17.96
C THR A 81 -1.88 -21.68 16.47
N THR A 82 -2.97 -21.77 15.67
CA THR A 82 -2.88 -21.83 14.21
C THR A 82 -2.34 -20.52 13.66
N GLN A 83 -2.83 -19.39 14.18
CA GLN A 83 -2.34 -18.06 13.83
C GLN A 83 -0.85 -17.90 14.17
N GLU A 84 -0.46 -18.24 15.40
CA GLU A 84 0.94 -18.15 15.82
C GLU A 84 1.85 -19.06 14.98
N TYR A 85 1.38 -20.26 14.64
CA TYR A 85 2.10 -21.19 13.77
C TYR A 85 2.34 -20.59 12.38
N PHE A 86 1.29 -20.06 11.73
CA PHE A 86 1.43 -19.47 10.39
C PHE A 86 2.26 -18.19 10.41
N GLN A 87 2.11 -17.33 11.42
CA GLN A 87 2.97 -16.14 11.57
C GLN A 87 4.46 -16.50 11.63
N LYS A 88 4.83 -17.55 12.38
CA LYS A 88 6.22 -18.02 12.47
C LYS A 88 6.71 -18.74 11.22
N THR A 89 5.80 -19.28 10.40
CA THR A 89 6.14 -20.13 9.26
C THR A 89 5.70 -19.54 7.92
N GLN A 90 5.29 -18.27 7.88
CA GLN A 90 4.71 -17.64 6.70
C GLN A 90 5.66 -17.69 5.49
N ALA A 91 6.95 -17.39 5.67
CA ALA A 91 7.93 -17.43 4.60
C ALA A 91 8.16 -18.83 4.03
N ARG A 92 7.85 -19.89 4.81
CA ARG A 92 7.93 -21.28 4.35
C ARG A 92 6.69 -21.66 3.53
N TRP A 93 5.51 -21.21 3.95
CA TRP A 93 4.24 -21.63 3.33
C TRP A 93 3.80 -20.71 2.19
N PHE A 94 4.12 -19.43 2.28
CA PHE A 94 3.70 -18.39 1.34
C PHE A 94 4.91 -17.48 1.00
N PRO A 95 5.95 -18.03 0.35
CA PRO A 95 7.18 -17.27 0.07
C PRO A 95 6.98 -16.07 -0.85
N THR A 96 5.94 -16.08 -1.71
CA THR A 96 5.60 -15.01 -2.66
C THR A 96 4.48 -14.10 -2.17
N ALA A 97 3.89 -14.36 -0.99
CA ALA A 97 2.68 -13.68 -0.52
C ALA A 97 2.78 -12.16 -0.56
N GLU A 98 3.90 -11.62 -0.11
CA GLU A 98 4.14 -10.17 -0.05
C GLU A 98 4.13 -9.56 -1.47
N GLN A 99 4.74 -10.25 -2.42
CA GLN A 99 4.76 -9.83 -3.82
C GLN A 99 3.35 -9.94 -4.44
N ASP A 100 2.71 -11.09 -4.29
CA ASP A 100 1.38 -11.38 -4.85
C ASP A 100 0.33 -10.38 -4.33
N ILE A 101 0.31 -10.14 -3.01
CA ILE A 101 -0.58 -9.17 -2.37
C ILE A 101 -0.31 -7.76 -2.89
N SER A 102 0.95 -7.35 -2.98
CA SER A 102 1.30 -6.02 -3.50
C SER A 102 0.82 -5.85 -4.95
N THR A 103 1.01 -6.87 -5.78
CA THR A 103 0.57 -6.85 -7.18
C THR A 103 -0.94 -6.73 -7.28
N ILE A 104 -1.69 -7.53 -6.53
CA ILE A 104 -3.16 -7.43 -6.49
C ILE A 104 -3.62 -6.05 -6.01
N CYS A 105 -2.99 -5.51 -4.96
CA CYS A 105 -3.31 -4.17 -4.48
C CYS A 105 -3.06 -3.09 -5.55
N ILE A 106 -1.95 -3.14 -6.28
CA ILE A 106 -1.67 -2.16 -7.35
C ILE A 106 -2.62 -2.32 -8.52
N THR A 107 -2.93 -3.55 -8.93
CA THR A 107 -3.93 -3.81 -9.98
C THR A 107 -5.27 -3.21 -9.57
N CYS A 108 -5.74 -3.48 -8.35
CA CYS A 108 -6.96 -2.89 -7.81
C CYS A 108 -6.91 -1.36 -7.84
N LEU A 109 -5.81 -0.73 -7.39
CA LEU A 109 -5.66 0.73 -7.44
C LEU A 109 -5.56 1.31 -8.86
N SER A 110 -5.37 0.46 -9.87
CA SER A 110 -5.22 0.85 -11.28
C SER A 110 -6.47 0.63 -12.11
N PHE A 111 -7.61 0.30 -11.49
CA PHE A 111 -8.87 0.17 -12.21
C PHE A 111 -9.30 1.49 -12.86
N SER A 112 -9.89 1.36 -14.04
CA SER A 112 -10.30 2.49 -14.89
C SER A 112 -11.27 3.46 -14.21
N GLU A 113 -12.09 2.98 -13.27
CA GLU A 113 -13.00 3.83 -12.49
C GLU A 113 -12.26 4.90 -11.65
N PHE A 114 -11.01 4.64 -11.27
CA PHE A 114 -10.18 5.54 -10.47
C PHE A 114 -9.43 6.57 -11.32
N GLU A 115 -9.43 6.44 -12.65
CA GLU A 115 -8.84 7.42 -13.56
C GLU A 115 -9.57 8.77 -13.53
N THR A 116 -10.80 8.78 -13.00
CA THR A 116 -11.55 10.01 -12.67
C THR A 116 -10.87 10.86 -11.60
N GLY A 117 -9.87 10.31 -10.89
CA GLY A 117 -9.15 10.98 -9.83
C GLY A 117 -9.84 10.86 -8.48
N PRO A 118 -9.53 11.76 -7.53
CA PRO A 118 -10.08 11.74 -6.18
C PRO A 118 -11.55 12.17 -6.17
N CYS A 119 -12.32 11.61 -5.24
CA CYS A 119 -13.70 12.00 -5.01
C CYS A 119 -13.78 13.43 -4.45
N GLU A 120 -14.73 14.23 -4.93
CA GLU A 120 -14.92 15.62 -4.49
C GLU A 120 -15.73 15.76 -3.20
N THR A 121 -16.47 14.72 -2.81
CA THR A 121 -17.36 14.71 -1.65
C THR A 121 -17.16 13.46 -0.80
N ASP A 122 -17.51 13.55 0.49
CA ASP A 122 -17.51 12.40 1.40
C ASP A 122 -18.42 11.29 0.89
N ASP A 123 -19.61 11.63 0.42
CA ASP A 123 -20.59 10.67 -0.09
C ASP A 123 -20.05 9.88 -1.29
N ASN A 124 -19.40 10.56 -2.26
CA ASN A 124 -18.80 9.89 -3.41
C ASN A 124 -17.63 8.99 -2.98
N PHE A 125 -16.84 9.43 -2.00
CA PHE A 125 -15.73 8.65 -1.47
C PHE A 125 -16.22 7.42 -0.70
N GLU A 126 -17.24 7.57 0.15
CA GLU A 126 -17.89 6.46 0.85
C GLU A 126 -18.49 5.46 -0.14
N GLN A 127 -19.15 5.93 -1.18
CA GLN A 127 -19.68 5.07 -2.24
C GLN A 127 -18.54 4.31 -2.97
N ARG A 128 -17.42 4.98 -3.26
CA ARG A 128 -16.24 4.31 -3.84
C ARG A 128 -15.72 3.20 -2.94
N LEU A 129 -15.60 3.43 -1.63
CA LEU A 129 -15.14 2.41 -0.69
C LEU A 129 -16.14 1.24 -0.56
N GLN A 130 -17.44 1.52 -0.64
CA GLN A 130 -18.49 0.49 -0.60
C GLN A 130 -18.49 -0.38 -1.86
N ASN A 131 -18.32 0.23 -3.04
CA ASN A 131 -18.26 -0.47 -4.31
C ASN A 131 -16.93 -1.22 -4.48
N ASN A 132 -15.86 -0.73 -3.85
CA ASN A 132 -14.53 -1.31 -3.90
C ASN A 132 -13.98 -1.64 -2.51
N PRO A 133 -14.48 -2.69 -1.84
CA PRO A 133 -14.05 -3.15 -0.53
C PRO A 133 -12.53 -3.23 -0.34
N LEU A 134 -11.78 -3.72 -1.34
CA LEU A 134 -10.32 -3.86 -1.23
C LEU A 134 -9.57 -2.53 -1.38
N TYR A 135 -10.19 -1.48 -1.93
CA TYR A 135 -9.52 -0.24 -2.32
C TYR A 135 -8.82 0.47 -1.16
N ASP A 136 -9.47 0.58 0.00
CA ASP A 136 -8.87 1.17 1.21
C ASP A 136 -7.67 0.36 1.70
N TYR A 137 -7.81 -0.97 1.75
CA TYR A 137 -6.72 -1.86 2.13
C TYR A 137 -5.54 -1.70 1.18
N ALA A 138 -5.82 -1.73 -0.13
CA ALA A 138 -4.82 -1.61 -1.18
C ALA A 138 -4.05 -0.29 -1.06
N ALA A 139 -4.76 0.84 -1.00
CA ALA A 139 -4.17 2.18 -0.89
C ALA A 139 -3.25 2.31 0.32
N ARG A 140 -3.61 1.72 1.46
CA ARG A 140 -2.87 1.82 2.73
C ARG A 140 -1.74 0.82 2.90
N ASN A 141 -1.71 -0.26 2.10
CA ASN A 141 -0.82 -1.39 2.39
C ASN A 141 0.03 -1.88 1.23
N TRP A 142 -0.28 -1.56 -0.04
CA TRP A 142 0.49 -2.06 -1.19
C TRP A 142 2.01 -1.84 -1.01
N GLY A 143 2.43 -0.63 -0.65
CA GLY A 143 3.85 -0.31 -0.50
C GLY A 143 4.50 -0.97 0.72
N ARG A 144 3.71 -1.32 1.75
CA ARG A 144 4.20 -2.09 2.91
C ARG A 144 4.50 -3.54 2.55
N HIS A 145 3.80 -4.07 1.54
CA HIS A 145 4.04 -5.39 0.97
C HIS A 145 5.24 -5.32 0.00
N ALA A 146 5.21 -4.39 -0.96
CA ALA A 146 6.29 -4.16 -1.92
C ALA A 146 7.66 -3.97 -1.28
N ARG A 147 7.75 -3.23 -0.15
CA ARG A 147 9.04 -2.98 0.54
C ARG A 147 9.73 -4.25 1.06
N GLN A 148 9.01 -5.36 1.21
CA GLN A 148 9.56 -6.60 1.77
C GLN A 148 10.11 -7.56 0.70
N THR A 149 9.91 -7.24 -0.57
CA THR A 149 10.29 -8.08 -1.70
C THR A 149 11.10 -7.28 -2.71
N ALA A 150 11.92 -7.96 -3.50
CA ALA A 150 12.44 -7.36 -4.72
C ALA A 150 11.28 -7.28 -5.73
N ILE A 151 11.14 -6.15 -6.41
CA ILE A 151 10.16 -6.01 -7.49
C ILE A 151 10.70 -6.82 -8.69
N SER A 152 9.91 -7.75 -9.20
CA SER A 152 10.34 -8.49 -10.40
C SER A 152 10.28 -7.57 -11.64
N PRO A 153 11.10 -7.82 -12.68
CA PRO A 153 11.08 -6.98 -13.89
C PRO A 153 9.69 -6.86 -14.54
N GLU A 154 8.88 -7.91 -14.47
CA GLU A 154 7.50 -7.92 -14.99
C GLU A 154 6.56 -7.03 -14.17
N GLU A 155 6.85 -6.82 -12.88
CA GLU A 155 6.08 -5.95 -11.99
C GLU A 155 6.52 -4.49 -12.07
N VAL A 156 7.79 -4.23 -12.43
CA VAL A 156 8.30 -2.85 -12.57
C VAL A 156 7.40 -2.04 -13.50
N ASP A 157 7.05 -2.60 -14.66
CA ASP A 157 6.17 -1.92 -15.63
C ASP A 157 4.78 -1.62 -15.03
N ARG A 158 4.18 -2.58 -14.30
CA ARG A 158 2.87 -2.40 -13.65
C ARG A 158 2.92 -1.33 -12.57
N PHE A 159 3.95 -1.38 -11.71
CA PHE A 159 4.17 -0.37 -10.67
C PHE A 159 4.37 1.01 -11.30
N LEU A 160 5.16 1.11 -12.38
CA LEU A 160 5.41 2.38 -13.05
C LEU A 160 4.15 2.91 -13.74
N MET A 161 3.34 2.07 -14.39
CA MET A 161 2.06 2.48 -14.97
C MET A 161 1.16 3.15 -13.92
N PHE A 162 1.03 2.53 -12.74
CA PHE A 162 0.29 3.12 -11.62
C PHE A 162 0.94 4.41 -11.10
N LEU A 163 2.24 4.37 -10.78
CA LEU A 163 2.93 5.46 -10.08
C LEU A 163 3.16 6.69 -10.96
N THR A 164 3.12 6.55 -12.29
CA THR A 164 3.25 7.67 -13.22
C THR A 164 1.92 8.29 -13.61
N SER A 165 0.78 7.68 -13.24
CA SER A 165 -0.55 8.21 -13.51
C SER A 165 -0.97 9.23 -12.44
N PRO A 166 -1.09 10.53 -12.77
CA PRO A 166 -1.42 11.55 -11.77
C PRO A 166 -2.80 11.33 -11.14
N THR A 167 -3.79 10.89 -11.91
CA THR A 167 -5.17 10.69 -11.43
C THR A 167 -5.26 9.51 -10.48
N LEU A 168 -4.63 8.37 -10.81
CA LEU A 168 -4.58 7.20 -9.93
C LEU A 168 -3.80 7.49 -8.65
N ILE A 169 -2.69 8.22 -8.75
CA ILE A 169 -1.94 8.67 -7.57
C ILE A 169 -2.80 9.56 -6.68
N GLU A 170 -3.51 10.53 -7.24
CA GLU A 170 -4.31 11.44 -6.43
C GLU A 170 -5.52 10.73 -5.80
N ALA A 171 -6.18 9.84 -6.54
CA ALA A 171 -7.25 8.97 -6.04
C ALA A 171 -6.77 8.05 -4.90
N SER A 172 -5.63 7.39 -5.08
CA SER A 172 -5.07 6.49 -4.08
C SER A 172 -4.54 7.25 -2.85
N SER A 173 -4.00 8.46 -3.05
CA SER A 173 -3.55 9.36 -1.98
C SER A 173 -4.71 9.81 -1.09
N GLN A 174 -5.90 10.06 -1.66
CA GLN A 174 -7.11 10.32 -0.87
C GLN A 174 -7.37 9.14 0.09
N ALA A 175 -7.44 7.91 -0.41
CA ALA A 175 -7.68 6.75 0.45
C ALA A 175 -6.58 6.49 1.49
N LEU A 176 -5.33 6.77 1.13
CA LEU A 176 -4.19 6.62 2.01
C LEU A 176 -4.20 7.62 3.19
N LEU A 177 -4.48 8.90 2.92
CA LEU A 177 -4.20 10.01 3.85
C LEU A 177 -5.44 10.58 4.52
N VAL A 178 -6.64 10.34 3.98
CA VAL A 178 -7.88 10.81 4.57
C VAL A 178 -8.11 10.16 5.93
N ALA A 179 -8.44 11.02 6.90
CA ALA A 179 -8.77 10.64 8.27
C ALA A 179 -10.25 10.89 8.57
N LYS A 180 -10.84 10.06 9.44
CA LYS A 180 -12.15 10.35 10.02
C LYS A 180 -12.00 11.48 11.04
N ARG A 181 -12.86 12.50 10.93
CA ARG A 181 -12.72 13.74 11.71
C ARG A 181 -12.84 13.51 13.22
N TRP A 182 -13.73 12.61 13.65
CA TRP A 182 -13.97 12.23 15.05
C TRP A 182 -14.59 10.84 15.14
N SER A 183 -14.41 10.13 16.27
CA SER A 183 -14.88 8.75 16.51
C SER A 183 -16.41 8.57 16.61
N GLY A 184 -17.20 9.50 16.06
CA GLY A 184 -18.67 9.46 16.05
C GLY A 184 -19.31 10.15 14.85
N HIS A 185 -18.53 10.63 13.88
CA HIS A 185 -19.05 11.07 12.59
C HIS A 185 -18.82 9.95 11.56
N SER A 186 -19.80 9.72 10.70
CA SER A 186 -19.68 8.80 9.56
C SER A 186 -18.64 9.30 8.54
N ASN A 187 -18.55 10.62 8.40
CA ASN A 187 -17.89 11.28 7.28
C ASN A 187 -16.38 11.49 7.46
N TYR A 188 -15.69 11.48 6.32
CA TYR A 188 -14.26 11.70 6.19
C TYR A 188 -13.88 13.19 6.16
N SER A 189 -12.60 13.49 6.36
CA SER A 189 -12.07 14.82 6.02
C SER A 189 -11.72 14.84 4.53
N GLN A 190 -12.26 15.81 3.78
CA GLN A 190 -11.79 16.09 2.41
C GLN A 190 -10.43 16.80 2.39
N GLU A 191 -9.91 17.18 3.56
CA GLU A 191 -8.58 17.77 3.70
C GLU A 191 -7.53 16.65 3.69
N PHE A 192 -6.85 16.50 2.55
CA PHE A 192 -5.64 15.70 2.40
C PHE A 192 -4.68 16.41 1.43
N PRO A 193 -3.36 16.13 1.49
CA PRO A 193 -2.37 16.65 0.54
C PRO A 193 -2.74 16.37 -0.92
N ARG A 194 -2.84 17.45 -1.71
CA ARG A 194 -3.10 17.43 -3.16
C ARG A 194 -1.80 17.65 -3.94
N GLY A 195 -1.77 17.33 -5.23
CA GLY A 195 -0.54 17.44 -6.03
C GLY A 195 0.51 16.38 -5.69
N MET A 196 0.11 15.28 -5.04
CA MET A 196 0.98 14.13 -4.77
C MET A 196 1.46 13.52 -6.09
N THR A 197 2.73 13.13 -6.14
CA THR A 197 3.32 12.38 -7.27
C THR A 197 3.59 10.94 -6.87
N GLY A 198 3.86 10.06 -7.84
CA GLY A 198 4.27 8.68 -7.55
C GLY A 198 5.49 8.59 -6.64
N VAL A 199 6.42 9.55 -6.73
CA VAL A 199 7.59 9.62 -5.84
C VAL A 199 7.14 9.87 -4.40
N HIS A 200 6.19 10.78 -4.16
CA HIS A 200 5.67 11.02 -2.81
C HIS A 200 5.05 9.75 -2.21
N VAL A 201 4.24 9.02 -2.97
CA VAL A 201 3.59 7.80 -2.49
C VAL A 201 4.60 6.66 -2.26
N ALA A 202 5.53 6.44 -3.20
CA ALA A 202 6.59 5.44 -3.04
C ALA A 202 7.49 5.73 -1.83
N VAL A 203 7.81 7.02 -1.62
CA VAL A 203 8.57 7.49 -0.45
C VAL A 203 7.79 7.32 0.84
N TYR A 204 6.48 7.60 0.85
CA TYR A 204 5.65 7.40 2.04
C TYR A 204 5.82 5.98 2.60
N PHE A 205 5.78 4.98 1.72
CA PHE A 205 5.98 3.58 2.09
C PHE A 205 7.44 3.17 2.29
N GLY A 206 8.39 3.91 1.72
CA GLY A 206 9.81 3.58 1.74
C GLY A 206 10.18 2.48 0.73
N VAL A 207 9.49 2.43 -0.41
CA VAL A 207 9.75 1.46 -1.49
C VAL A 207 10.90 2.00 -2.35
N GLY A 208 12.15 1.79 -1.90
CA GLY A 208 13.34 2.38 -2.53
C GLY A 208 13.58 1.95 -3.97
N GLU A 209 13.12 0.76 -4.38
CA GLU A 209 13.19 0.31 -5.77
C GLU A 209 12.26 1.12 -6.67
N ALA A 210 11.00 1.31 -6.27
CA ALA A 210 10.05 2.16 -6.98
C ALA A 210 10.53 3.63 -7.04
N VAL A 211 11.16 4.14 -5.98
CA VAL A 211 11.78 5.48 -6.00
C VAL A 211 12.90 5.55 -7.04
N ALA A 212 13.79 4.55 -7.08
CA ALA A 212 14.88 4.51 -8.05
C ALA A 212 14.36 4.46 -9.50
N GLU A 213 13.37 3.61 -9.78
CA GLU A 213 12.77 3.48 -11.11
C GLU A 213 12.05 4.76 -11.55
N LEU A 214 11.29 5.40 -10.67
CA LEU A 214 10.61 6.67 -10.97
C LEU A 214 11.61 7.79 -11.28
N LEU A 215 12.70 7.90 -10.51
CA LEU A 215 13.75 8.89 -10.75
C LEU A 215 14.50 8.60 -12.07
N ALA A 216 14.76 7.33 -12.38
CA ALA A 216 15.33 6.91 -13.66
C ALA A 216 14.40 7.23 -14.84
N ALA A 217 13.08 7.15 -14.64
CA ALA A 217 12.06 7.55 -15.61
C ALA A 217 11.88 9.07 -15.72
N GLY A 218 12.64 9.87 -14.96
CA GLY A 218 12.65 11.34 -15.06
C GLY A 218 11.64 12.05 -14.15
N ALA A 219 11.12 11.39 -13.12
CA ALA A 219 10.29 12.06 -12.12
C ALA A 219 11.07 13.18 -11.41
N ASP A 220 10.39 14.29 -11.13
CA ASP A 220 10.99 15.42 -10.41
C ASP A 220 11.20 15.09 -8.93
N VAL A 221 12.47 14.95 -8.54
CA VAL A 221 12.90 14.67 -7.15
C VAL A 221 12.50 15.78 -6.17
N ASN A 222 12.28 17.00 -6.67
CA ASN A 222 11.92 18.19 -5.90
C ASN A 222 10.46 18.61 -6.09
N ALA A 223 9.62 17.75 -6.68
CA ALA A 223 8.19 18.00 -6.82
C ALA A 223 7.58 18.39 -5.46
N LYS A 224 6.67 19.36 -5.47
CA LYS A 224 5.97 19.82 -4.26
C LYS A 224 4.50 19.47 -4.35
N GLU A 225 3.98 18.85 -3.29
CA GLU A 225 2.54 18.79 -3.06
C GLU A 225 2.01 20.15 -2.54
N ASP A 226 0.70 20.30 -2.40
CA ASP A 226 0.05 21.59 -2.17
C ASP A 226 0.41 22.27 -0.82
N HIS A 227 0.90 21.53 0.18
CA HIS A 227 1.47 22.10 1.42
C HIS A 227 2.97 22.44 1.27
N GLY A 228 3.54 22.27 0.07
CA GLY A 228 4.92 22.57 -0.27
C GLY A 228 5.93 21.48 0.13
N GLY A 229 5.45 20.37 0.68
CA GLY A 229 6.25 19.21 1.03
C GLY A 229 6.83 18.53 -0.21
N THR A 230 8.09 18.12 -0.11
CA THR A 230 8.81 17.38 -1.16
C THR A 230 8.94 15.91 -0.78
N PRO A 231 9.32 15.00 -1.71
CA PRO A 231 9.62 13.62 -1.37
C PRO A 231 10.64 13.51 -0.21
N LEU A 232 11.64 14.39 -0.17
CA LEU A 232 12.63 14.37 0.91
C LEU A 232 12.02 14.69 2.30
N HIS A 233 10.96 15.50 2.38
CA HIS A 233 10.23 15.71 3.64
C HIS A 233 9.60 14.40 4.12
N GLY A 234 8.88 13.71 3.24
CA GLY A 234 8.23 12.43 3.55
C GLY A 234 9.22 11.35 3.97
N ALA A 235 10.33 11.20 3.24
CA ALA A 235 11.37 10.22 3.56
C ALA A 235 12.00 10.49 4.93
N SER A 236 12.24 11.76 5.24
CA SER A 236 12.87 12.20 6.48
C SER A 236 11.95 12.04 7.68
N GLY A 237 10.67 12.42 7.56
CA GLY A 237 9.67 12.24 8.63
C GLY A 237 9.37 10.76 8.92
N ASN A 238 9.34 9.91 7.88
CA ASN A 238 9.04 8.49 8.06
C ASN A 238 10.27 7.63 8.42
N GLY A 239 11.47 8.18 8.43
CA GLY A 239 12.67 7.44 8.86
C GLY A 239 13.26 6.52 7.81
N HIS A 240 13.03 6.78 6.51
CA HIS A 240 13.50 5.90 5.43
C HIS A 240 14.93 6.25 5.00
N ASP A 241 15.93 5.86 5.80
CA ASP A 241 17.36 6.19 5.58
C ASP A 241 17.86 5.94 4.16
N SER A 242 17.57 4.77 3.60
CA SER A 242 18.03 4.40 2.24
C SER A 242 17.39 5.28 1.16
N VAL A 243 16.11 5.61 1.33
CA VAL A 243 15.37 6.47 0.41
C VAL A 243 15.85 7.92 0.50
N VAL A 244 16.15 8.43 1.70
CA VAL A 244 16.79 9.75 1.87
C VAL A 244 18.10 9.82 1.09
N GLN A 245 18.94 8.79 1.17
CA GLN A 245 20.20 8.75 0.42
C GLN A 245 19.98 8.72 -1.10
N GLN A 246 19.01 7.96 -1.59
CA GLN A 246 18.65 7.94 -3.02
C GLN A 246 18.20 9.32 -3.51
N LEU A 247 17.29 9.97 -2.77
CA LEU A 247 16.79 11.30 -3.11
C LEU A 247 17.92 12.35 -3.12
N LEU A 248 18.78 12.35 -2.11
CA LEU A 248 19.94 13.27 -2.06
C LEU A 248 20.93 13.02 -3.20
N ALA A 249 21.19 11.76 -3.54
CA ALA A 249 22.04 11.41 -4.68
C ALA A 249 21.43 11.86 -6.03
N ALA A 250 20.11 11.90 -6.12
CA ALA A 250 19.37 12.40 -7.28
C ALA A 250 19.21 13.93 -7.31
N GLY A 251 19.79 14.67 -6.34
CA GLY A 251 19.75 16.13 -6.33
C GLY A 251 18.55 16.74 -5.61
N ALA A 252 17.94 16.02 -4.66
CA ALA A 252 16.95 16.60 -3.76
C ALA A 252 17.53 17.79 -2.98
N ASP A 253 16.79 18.90 -2.91
CA ASP A 253 17.15 20.06 -2.09
C ASP A 253 16.96 19.73 -0.61
N VAL A 254 18.08 19.49 0.07
CA VAL A 254 18.15 19.20 1.51
C VAL A 254 17.55 20.31 2.38
N ASN A 255 17.51 21.55 1.88
CA ASN A 255 16.99 22.72 2.58
C ASN A 255 15.63 23.19 2.03
N ALA A 256 14.96 22.36 1.23
CA ALA A 256 13.64 22.67 0.70
C ALA A 256 12.70 23.06 1.85
N LYS A 257 11.91 24.12 1.62
CA LYS A 257 10.91 24.60 2.58
C LYS A 257 9.51 24.26 2.11
N ALA A 258 8.73 23.65 2.99
CA ALA A 258 7.27 23.59 2.88
C ALA A 258 6.65 24.98 3.11
N ASN A 259 5.34 25.10 2.93
CA ASN A 259 4.62 26.38 2.98
C ASN A 259 4.65 27.03 4.37
N ASP A 260 4.73 26.22 5.43
CA ASP A 260 4.89 26.66 6.82
C ASP A 260 6.36 26.89 7.22
N GLY A 261 7.30 26.66 6.29
CA GLY A 261 8.73 26.80 6.51
C GLY A 261 9.41 25.56 7.10
N GLU A 262 8.69 24.46 7.32
CA GLU A 262 9.30 23.18 7.69
C GLU A 262 10.30 22.73 6.60
N THR A 263 11.33 22.01 7.03
CA THR A 263 12.35 21.42 6.16
C THR A 263 12.45 19.93 6.43
N PRO A 264 13.09 19.12 5.57
CA PRO A 264 13.29 17.70 5.85
C PRO A 264 13.96 17.43 7.21
N LEU A 265 14.85 18.32 7.64
CA LEU A 265 15.50 18.24 8.96
C LEU A 265 14.51 18.41 10.12
N HIS A 266 13.51 19.28 9.98
CA HIS A 266 12.45 19.44 11.00
C HIS A 266 11.66 18.14 11.15
N GLY A 267 11.23 17.52 10.04
CA GLY A 267 10.50 16.26 10.04
C GLY A 267 11.29 15.10 10.65
N ALA A 268 12.58 14.96 10.30
CA ALA A 268 13.46 13.95 10.92
C ALA A 268 13.62 14.17 12.43
N SER A 269 13.76 15.43 12.85
CA SER A 269 13.95 15.79 14.27
C SER A 269 12.68 15.57 15.09
N SER A 270 11.51 16.00 14.59
CA SER A 270 10.23 15.84 15.27
C SER A 270 9.83 14.38 15.44
N SER A 271 10.25 13.53 14.50
CA SER A 271 9.99 12.08 14.50
C SER A 271 11.05 11.26 15.23
N GLY A 272 12.12 11.89 15.75
CA GLY A 272 13.16 11.22 16.53
C GLY A 272 14.17 10.39 15.72
N HIS A 273 14.36 10.69 14.44
CA HIS A 273 15.28 9.95 13.56
C HIS A 273 16.70 10.52 13.63
N ASP A 274 17.36 10.36 14.79
CA ASP A 274 18.67 10.96 15.10
C ASP A 274 19.75 10.73 14.04
N ARG A 275 19.78 9.52 13.46
CA ARG A 275 20.73 9.17 12.38
C ARG A 275 20.48 10.00 11.12
N LEU A 276 19.22 10.19 10.74
CA LEU A 276 18.84 11.01 9.60
C LEU A 276 19.13 12.49 9.84
N VAL A 277 18.90 12.98 11.06
CA VAL A 277 19.26 14.36 11.45
C VAL A 277 20.74 14.62 11.19
N GLN A 278 21.63 13.71 11.60
CA GLN A 278 23.06 13.82 11.33
C GLN A 278 23.40 13.79 9.84
N GLN A 279 22.75 12.89 9.07
CA GLN A 279 22.96 12.81 7.62
C GLN A 279 22.54 14.09 6.90
N LEU A 280 21.37 14.64 7.23
CA LEU A 280 20.85 15.88 6.62
C LEU A 280 21.72 17.10 6.97
N LEU A 281 22.20 17.22 8.21
CA LEU A 281 23.14 18.27 8.62
C LEU A 281 24.46 18.20 7.83
N GLN A 282 24.98 16.99 7.61
CA GLN A 282 26.19 16.78 6.82
C GLN A 282 25.96 17.09 5.34
N ALA A 283 24.81 16.73 4.78
CA ALA A 283 24.47 17.05 3.40
C ALA A 283 24.30 18.57 3.20
N GLY A 284 23.62 19.24 4.13
CA GLY A 284 23.41 20.69 4.09
C GLY A 284 24.71 21.51 4.18
N THR A 285 25.70 21.05 4.93
CA THR A 285 27.01 21.73 5.04
C THR A 285 27.90 21.55 3.81
N LYS A 286 27.80 20.41 3.10
CA LYS A 286 28.58 20.13 1.89
C LYS A 286 28.19 20.98 0.68
N MET A 287 26.98 21.53 0.64
CA MET A 287 26.50 22.37 -0.48
C MET A 287 26.88 23.86 -0.35
N VAL A 288 27.53 24.27 0.74
CA VAL A 288 27.87 25.69 1.04
C VAL A 288 29.35 25.99 0.83
N VAL A 289 30.11 25.07 0.22
CA VAL A 289 31.57 25.18 -0.04
C VAL A 289 31.83 25.10 -1.54
#